data_AF-V4KB76-F1
#
_entry.id   AF-V4KB76-F1
#
_cell.length_a   1.000
_cell.length_b   1.000
_cell.length_c   1.000
_cell.angle_alpha   90.00
_cell.angle_beta   90.00
_cell.angle_gamma   90.00
#
_symmetry.space_group_name_H-M   'P 1'
#
loop_
_entity.id
_entity.type
_entity.pdbx_description
1 polymer ?
#
loop_
_entity_poly.entity_id
_entity_poly.type
_entity_poly.pdbx_seq_one_letter_code
_entity_poly.pdbx_strand_id
1 'polypeptide(L)'
;MIREKPKFGIFFSTQKSRIPPLNFREAIKIAFGFSLFMVWSSGGTIVIASGNSIPRLPLKKPFGFYVNGIRNHLPISVTAIRRRSSMAVGAMPMRSKSSPRRRNIVCGVSPSPTTVVDEEVAVRRGLAMRRVLEDDGGDGIYVRDFSLFPTKRGDTLFTQSWTPVGSVKNRGFVVLLHGLNEHSGRYSDFAKQLNVNGFKVYGLDWIGHGGSDGLHAYVPSLNYAVADLKSFLEKVIAENPGLPCFCIGHSTGGAIILKAMLDPKIEARVSGIVLTSPAVGVQPSHPIFGVIAPVLAFLIPRYQLSAAKKKIMPVSRDPEAVVAKYSDPLVYTGFIRARTGNEILRLAAHLLQNLKRIKVPFLVLHGTADTVTDPKGTQKLYNEASSSDKSIKLFDGLLHDLLFEPERGIIAGVILDWLNRRV
;
A
#
# COMPACT_ATOMS: atom_id res chain seq x y z
N MET A 1 -52.16 -44.25 -38.76
CA MET A 1 -51.47 -45.31 -37.99
C MET A 1 -50.00 -45.27 -38.41
N ILE A 2 -49.17 -44.64 -37.55
CA ILE A 2 -47.75 -44.91 -37.22
C ILE A 2 -46.75 -44.97 -38.43
N ARG A 3 -45.67 -44.17 -38.57
CA ARG A 3 -44.62 -43.76 -37.61
C ARG A 3 -43.92 -42.45 -38.05
N GLU A 4 -43.89 -41.46 -37.16
CA GLU A 4 -42.84 -40.44 -37.08
C GLU A 4 -41.67 -40.94 -36.21
N LYS A 5 -40.45 -40.48 -36.50
CA LYS A 5 -39.24 -40.55 -35.64
C LYS A 5 -38.27 -39.40 -36.01
N PRO A 6 -37.41 -38.90 -35.09
CA PRO A 6 -37.71 -37.64 -34.41
C PRO A 6 -36.66 -36.53 -34.59
N LYS A 7 -37.09 -35.31 -34.28
CA LYS A 7 -36.29 -34.08 -34.13
C LYS A 7 -35.34 -34.20 -32.93
N PHE A 8 -34.05 -33.96 -33.15
CA PHE A 8 -33.06 -33.74 -32.08
C PHE A 8 -33.26 -32.33 -31.50
N GLY A 9 -33.87 -32.24 -30.31
CA GLY A 9 -33.85 -31.05 -29.46
C GLY A 9 -32.86 -31.27 -28.32
N ILE A 10 -31.82 -30.44 -28.25
CA ILE A 10 -30.89 -30.41 -27.12
C ILE A 10 -31.56 -29.64 -25.98
N PHE A 11 -31.92 -30.37 -24.91
CA PHE A 11 -32.37 -29.81 -23.65
C PHE A 11 -31.18 -29.26 -22.86
N PHE A 12 -31.14 -27.95 -22.61
CA PHE A 12 -30.32 -27.38 -21.54
C PHE A 12 -31.03 -27.58 -20.19
N SER A 13 -30.62 -28.60 -19.44
CA SER A 13 -30.93 -28.72 -18.02
C SER A 13 -30.18 -27.62 -17.25
N THR A 14 -30.91 -26.60 -16.80
CA THR A 14 -30.37 -25.60 -15.88
C THR A 14 -30.55 -26.10 -14.45
N GLN A 15 -29.63 -26.95 -13.97
CA GLN A 15 -29.45 -27.13 -12.53
C GLN A 15 -28.84 -25.85 -11.95
N LYS A 16 -29.69 -24.88 -11.59
CA LYS A 16 -29.34 -23.86 -10.61
C LYS A 16 -29.11 -24.58 -9.28
N SER A 17 -27.85 -24.85 -8.93
CA SER A 17 -27.47 -25.18 -7.56
C SER A 17 -27.82 -23.98 -6.68
N ARG A 18 -28.98 -24.02 -6.02
CA ARG A 18 -29.37 -23.06 -4.98
C ARG A 18 -28.44 -23.28 -3.79
N ILE A 19 -27.37 -22.51 -3.70
CA ILE A 19 -26.66 -22.30 -2.44
C ILE A 19 -27.66 -21.57 -1.53
N PRO A 20 -27.99 -22.09 -0.34
CA PRO A 20 -28.92 -21.40 0.56
C PRO A 20 -28.31 -20.06 0.99
N PRO A 21 -29.12 -19.01 1.19
CA PRO A 21 -28.60 -17.73 1.65
C PRO A 21 -27.95 -17.92 3.02
N LEU A 22 -26.66 -17.61 3.10
CA LEU A 22 -25.92 -17.63 4.35
C LEU A 22 -26.52 -16.56 5.27
N ASN A 23 -27.04 -16.94 6.43
CA ASN A 23 -27.64 -15.96 7.34
C ASN A 23 -26.56 -15.01 7.90
N PHE A 24 -26.96 -13.81 8.32
CA PHE A 24 -26.04 -12.76 8.80
C PHE A 24 -25.10 -13.24 9.93
N ARG A 25 -25.57 -14.15 10.81
CA ARG A 25 -24.74 -14.72 11.87
C ARG A 25 -23.66 -15.64 11.33
N GLU A 26 -23.96 -16.46 10.33
CA GLU A 26 -22.99 -17.32 9.65
C GLU A 26 -21.97 -16.49 8.86
N ALA A 27 -22.39 -15.35 8.27
CA ALA A 27 -21.48 -14.42 7.63
C ALA A 27 -20.49 -13.76 8.62
N ILE A 28 -20.97 -13.41 9.82
CA ILE A 28 -20.13 -12.92 10.93
C ILE A 28 -19.18 -14.03 11.39
N LYS A 29 -19.65 -15.27 11.55
CA LYS A 29 -18.79 -16.40 11.94
C LYS A 29 -17.67 -16.65 10.93
N ILE A 30 -17.96 -16.61 9.63
CA ILE A 30 -16.95 -16.74 8.57
C ILE A 30 -15.96 -15.57 8.59
N ALA A 31 -16.42 -14.35 8.84
CA ALA A 31 -15.58 -13.16 8.86
C ALA A 31 -14.69 -13.05 10.12
N PHE A 32 -15.11 -13.58 11.26
CA PHE A 32 -14.46 -13.34 12.56
C PHE A 32 -14.03 -14.61 13.32
N GLY A 33 -14.34 -15.81 12.82
CA GLY A 33 -13.92 -17.08 13.43
C GLY A 33 -14.65 -17.46 14.73
N PHE A 34 -15.63 -16.69 15.19
CA PHE A 34 -16.40 -16.95 16.41
C PHE A 34 -17.89 -16.58 16.28
N SER A 35 -18.74 -17.21 17.10
CA SER A 35 -20.19 -16.95 17.13
C SER A 35 -20.51 -15.70 17.97
N LEU A 36 -20.99 -14.63 17.33
CA LEU A 36 -21.48 -13.45 18.05
C LEU A 36 -22.93 -13.70 18.50
N PHE A 37 -23.16 -13.89 19.80
CA PHE A 37 -24.51 -13.86 20.38
C PHE A 37 -24.88 -12.41 20.67
N MET A 38 -25.94 -11.92 20.04
CA MET A 38 -26.52 -10.61 20.30
C MET A 38 -27.34 -10.71 21.60
N VAL A 39 -26.88 -10.07 22.67
CA VAL A 39 -27.62 -9.97 23.94
C VAL A 39 -28.49 -8.71 23.89
N TRP A 40 -29.79 -8.86 24.09
CA TRP A 40 -30.70 -7.74 24.31
C TRP A 40 -30.64 -7.33 25.78
N SER A 41 -30.54 -6.03 26.06
CA SER A 41 -30.56 -5.49 27.43
C SER A 41 -31.63 -4.41 27.53
N SER A 42 -32.65 -4.68 28.34
CA SER A 42 -33.43 -3.64 29.02
C SER A 42 -32.74 -3.33 30.35
N GLY A 43 -32.25 -2.10 30.53
CA GLY A 43 -31.74 -1.62 31.82
C GLY A 43 -30.21 -1.55 31.96
N GLY A 44 -29.53 -0.78 31.11
CA GLY A 44 -28.36 0.01 31.50
C GLY A 44 -27.04 -0.67 31.92
N THR A 45 -26.89 -2.00 31.89
CA THR A 45 -25.60 -2.66 32.20
C THR A 45 -25.27 -3.75 31.17
N ILE A 46 -24.14 -3.61 30.48
CA ILE A 46 -23.60 -4.66 29.58
C ILE A 46 -22.65 -5.55 30.39
N VAL A 47 -23.00 -6.82 30.56
CA VAL A 47 -22.10 -7.85 31.10
C VAL A 47 -21.57 -8.69 29.94
N ILE A 48 -20.27 -8.67 29.72
CA ILE A 48 -19.59 -9.53 28.74
C ILE A 48 -19.12 -10.79 29.48
N ALA A 49 -19.78 -11.93 29.26
CA ALA A 49 -19.29 -13.23 29.72
C ALA A 49 -18.34 -13.83 28.66
N SER A 50 -17.08 -14.05 29.04
CA SER A 50 -16.13 -14.84 28.23
C SER A 50 -16.24 -16.31 28.61
N GLY A 51 -16.85 -17.11 27.76
CA GLY A 51 -16.89 -18.57 27.92
C GLY A 51 -15.62 -19.21 27.37
N ASN A 52 -14.58 -19.36 28.20
CA ASN A 52 -13.48 -20.27 27.93
C ASN A 52 -13.66 -21.52 28.79
N SER A 53 -14.02 -22.63 28.16
CA SER A 53 -13.97 -23.96 28.78
C SER A 53 -13.52 -24.96 27.72
N ILE A 54 -12.20 -25.08 27.54
CA ILE A 54 -11.59 -26.23 26.86
C ILE A 54 -10.85 -27.02 27.95
N PRO A 55 -11.09 -28.34 28.09
CA PRO A 55 -10.48 -29.15 29.13
C PRO A 55 -8.98 -29.33 28.89
N ARG A 56 -8.19 -29.18 29.98
CA ARG A 56 -6.75 -29.45 30.00
C ARG A 56 -6.51 -30.96 29.85
N LEU A 57 -5.77 -31.36 28.81
CA LEU A 57 -5.10 -32.67 28.74
C LEU A 57 -3.64 -32.52 29.20
N PRO A 58 -3.07 -33.48 29.96
CA PRO A 58 -1.74 -33.34 30.54
C PRO A 58 -0.64 -33.75 29.56
N LEU A 59 0.34 -32.88 29.34
CA LEU A 59 1.58 -33.21 28.62
C LEU A 59 2.59 -33.86 29.57
N LYS A 60 2.98 -35.11 29.26
CA LYS A 60 4.09 -35.84 29.88
C LYS A 60 5.44 -35.38 29.28
N LYS A 61 6.36 -35.01 30.18
CA LYS A 61 7.86 -35.00 30.20
C LYS A 61 8.71 -34.69 28.93
N PRO A 62 9.88 -34.05 29.10
CA PRO A 62 10.75 -33.60 28.00
C PRO A 62 11.77 -34.67 27.58
N PHE A 63 12.15 -34.68 26.31
CA PHE A 63 13.39 -35.28 25.81
C PHE A 63 14.37 -34.14 25.46
N GLY A 64 15.53 -34.15 26.11
CA GLY A 64 16.64 -33.27 25.81
C GLY A 64 17.48 -33.82 24.66
N PHE A 65 18.06 -32.90 23.88
CA PHE A 65 19.21 -33.19 23.04
C PHE A 65 20.33 -32.22 23.42
N TYR A 66 21.43 -32.83 23.85
CA TYR A 66 22.76 -32.23 23.98
C TYR A 66 23.37 -32.09 22.58
N VAL A 67 23.99 -30.93 22.29
CA VAL A 67 25.15 -30.86 21.39
C VAL A 67 26.14 -29.86 21.99
N ASN A 68 27.32 -30.37 22.33
CA ASN A 68 28.52 -29.64 22.74
C ASN A 68 29.36 -29.35 21.49
N GLY A 69 29.94 -28.14 21.36
CA GLY A 69 30.75 -27.76 20.19
C GLY A 69 31.49 -26.42 20.34
N ILE A 70 32.46 -26.43 21.26
CA ILE A 70 33.64 -25.58 21.49
C ILE A 70 34.04 -24.47 20.46
N ARG A 71 34.14 -23.24 21.01
CA ARG A 71 35.13 -22.12 20.87
C ARG A 71 35.68 -21.69 19.49
N ASN A 72 35.65 -20.37 19.25
CA ASN A 72 36.85 -19.51 19.35
C ASN A 72 36.55 -18.01 19.46
N HIS A 73 37.43 -17.32 20.20
CA HIS A 73 37.38 -15.92 20.63
C HIS A 73 37.86 -14.93 19.56
N LEU A 74 37.35 -13.69 19.61
CA LEU A 74 38.12 -12.44 19.64
C LEU A 74 37.20 -11.22 19.87
N PRO A 75 37.48 -10.32 20.84
CA PRO A 75 36.73 -9.07 21.02
C PRO A 75 37.45 -7.89 20.35
N ILE A 76 36.71 -7.07 19.60
CA ILE A 76 37.19 -5.74 19.17
C ILE A 76 36.59 -4.70 20.12
N SER A 77 37.48 -4.05 20.86
CA SER A 77 37.22 -2.90 21.71
C SER A 77 37.14 -1.63 20.85
N VAL A 78 36.09 -0.82 21.03
CA VAL A 78 36.05 0.55 20.49
C VAL A 78 36.01 1.52 21.66
N THR A 79 37.12 2.23 21.83
CA THR A 79 37.37 3.27 22.82
C THR A 79 36.65 4.56 22.42
N ALA A 80 35.67 5.00 23.20
CA ALA A 80 35.06 6.33 23.03
C ALA A 80 35.85 7.36 23.84
N ILE A 81 36.51 8.29 23.14
CA ILE A 81 37.21 9.44 23.70
C ILE A 81 36.19 10.44 24.25
N ARG A 82 36.20 10.63 25.57
CA ARG A 82 35.35 11.59 26.30
C ARG A 82 36.14 12.89 26.49
N ARG A 83 35.79 13.97 25.78
CA ARG A 83 36.27 15.32 26.09
C ARG A 83 35.50 15.85 27.31
N ARG A 84 36.22 16.15 28.38
CA ARG A 84 35.76 16.92 29.54
C ARG A 84 35.82 18.41 29.21
N SER A 85 34.77 19.14 29.61
CA SER A 85 34.86 20.57 29.91
C SER A 85 34.33 20.77 31.32
N SER A 86 35.21 21.30 32.17
CA SER A 86 34.99 21.69 33.56
C SER A 86 34.28 23.03 33.65
N MET A 87 33.38 23.18 34.62
CA MET A 87 33.23 24.43 35.37
C MET A 87 32.68 24.11 36.76
N ALA A 88 33.34 24.70 37.76
CA ALA A 88 33.12 24.52 39.18
C ALA A 88 32.26 25.65 39.75
N VAL A 89 31.36 25.38 40.71
CA VAL A 89 30.96 26.32 41.77
C VAL A 89 30.45 25.56 43.01
N GLY A 90 31.02 25.90 44.19
CA GLY A 90 30.27 26.15 45.42
C GLY A 90 29.97 24.99 46.39
N ALA A 91 30.52 25.07 47.60
CA ALA A 91 30.29 24.14 48.71
C ALA A 91 29.23 24.61 49.72
N MET A 92 28.38 23.65 50.16
CA MET A 92 27.75 23.42 51.49
C MET A 92 26.76 24.44 52.13
N PRO A 93 25.89 24.05 53.12
CA PRO A 93 25.85 22.80 53.91
C PRO A 93 24.48 22.09 54.04
N MET A 94 24.55 20.91 54.69
CA MET A 94 23.49 19.96 55.04
C MET A 94 22.34 20.54 55.86
N ARG A 95 21.12 20.02 55.60
CA ARG A 95 20.04 19.94 56.61
C ARG A 95 19.33 18.60 56.52
N SER A 96 19.30 17.90 57.64
CA SER A 96 18.63 16.61 57.87
C SER A 96 17.12 16.70 57.68
N LYS A 97 16.50 15.66 57.11
CA LYS A 97 15.18 15.15 57.54
C LYS A 97 14.92 13.75 56.98
N SER A 98 14.59 12.86 57.89
CA SER A 98 14.11 11.49 57.73
C SER A 98 12.77 11.39 56.99
N SER A 99 12.55 10.36 56.16
CA SER A 99 11.35 9.47 56.11
C SER A 99 11.36 8.62 54.80
N PRO A 100 10.42 7.67 54.59
CA PRO A 100 10.67 6.23 54.62
C PRO A 100 10.79 5.59 53.22
N ARG A 101 11.38 4.38 53.17
CA ARG A 101 11.39 3.51 51.99
C ARG A 101 9.97 3.28 51.45
N ARG A 102 9.60 3.95 50.35
CA ARG A 102 8.50 3.53 49.48
C ARG A 102 9.06 2.68 48.35
N ARG A 103 8.56 1.45 48.23
CA ARG A 103 8.76 0.61 47.04
C ARG A 103 8.14 1.36 45.86
N ASN A 104 8.97 1.82 44.94
CA ASN A 104 8.50 2.31 43.65
C ASN A 104 7.99 1.11 42.85
N ILE A 105 6.68 0.89 42.90
CA ILE A 105 6.00 0.17 41.83
C ILE A 105 5.97 1.16 40.66
N VAL A 106 6.87 0.96 39.70
CA VAL A 106 6.81 1.65 38.41
C VAL A 106 5.60 1.08 37.68
N CYS A 107 4.44 1.71 37.84
CA CYS A 107 3.33 1.50 36.93
C CYS A 107 3.74 2.08 35.57
N GLY A 108 4.19 1.22 34.67
CA GLY A 108 4.39 1.58 33.27
C GLY A 108 3.06 2.04 32.69
N VAL A 109 2.91 3.35 32.48
CA VAL A 109 1.78 3.89 31.74
C VAL A 109 1.93 3.39 30.30
N SER A 110 1.01 2.52 29.87
CA SER A 110 0.97 2.09 28.48
C SER A 110 0.72 3.34 27.62
N PRO A 111 1.51 3.58 26.56
CA PRO A 111 1.35 4.76 25.72
C PRO A 111 -0.06 4.82 25.12
N SER A 112 -0.60 6.03 24.98
CA SER A 112 -1.87 6.25 24.29
C SER A 112 -1.82 5.73 22.84
N PRO A 113 -2.95 5.36 22.23
CA PRO A 113 -2.97 4.93 20.84
C PRO A 113 -2.41 5.98 19.85
N THR A 114 -2.52 7.27 20.16
CA THR A 114 -1.97 8.36 19.34
C THR A 114 -0.44 8.37 19.40
N THR A 115 0.14 8.30 20.61
CA THR A 115 1.60 8.28 20.78
C THR A 115 2.27 7.08 20.09
N VAL A 116 1.61 5.92 20.06
CA VAL A 116 2.15 4.74 19.35
C VAL A 116 2.17 4.95 17.83
N VAL A 117 1.13 5.57 17.27
CA VAL A 117 1.08 5.87 15.84
C VAL A 117 2.15 6.90 15.47
N ASP A 118 2.35 7.93 16.30
CA ASP A 118 3.35 8.96 16.05
C ASP A 118 4.78 8.39 16.10
N GLU A 119 5.06 7.48 17.04
CA GLU A 119 6.33 6.75 17.09
C GLU A 119 6.56 5.88 15.85
N GLU A 120 5.53 5.11 15.44
CA GLU A 120 5.60 4.27 14.23
C GLU A 120 5.84 5.11 12.96
N VAL A 121 5.15 6.26 12.85
CA VAL A 121 5.35 7.24 11.77
C VAL A 121 6.78 7.77 11.78
N ALA A 122 7.31 8.15 12.94
CA ALA A 122 8.67 8.68 13.05
C ALA A 122 9.72 7.64 12.62
N VAL A 123 9.55 6.37 13.00
CA VAL A 123 10.43 5.27 12.59
C VAL A 123 10.39 5.06 11.08
N ARG A 124 9.20 4.94 10.48
CA ARG A 124 9.05 4.75 9.03
C ARG A 124 9.61 5.95 8.25
N ARG A 125 9.30 7.16 8.67
CA ARG A 125 9.82 8.39 8.05
C ARG A 125 11.33 8.48 8.13
N GLY A 126 11.90 8.23 9.31
CA GLY A 126 13.34 8.24 9.51
C GLY A 126 14.06 7.24 8.60
N LEU A 127 13.48 6.06 8.41
CA LEU A 127 14.01 5.06 7.48
C LEU A 127 13.89 5.49 6.02
N ALA A 128 12.74 6.05 5.60
CA ALA A 128 12.54 6.55 4.25
C ALA A 128 13.53 7.68 3.91
N MET A 129 13.74 8.63 4.83
CA MET A 129 14.72 9.70 4.71
C MET A 129 16.15 9.15 4.63
N ARG A 130 16.51 8.20 5.50
CA ARG A 130 17.84 7.57 5.49
C ARG A 130 18.15 6.92 4.14
N ARG A 131 17.20 6.17 3.56
CA ARG A 131 17.37 5.54 2.24
C ARG A 131 17.56 6.52 1.09
N VAL A 132 17.10 7.76 1.25
CA VAL A 132 17.37 8.81 0.27
C VAL A 132 18.78 9.36 0.48
N LEU A 133 19.17 9.62 1.74
CA LEU A 133 20.49 10.15 2.09
C LEU A 133 21.65 9.15 1.83
N GLU A 134 21.38 7.85 1.88
CA GLU A 134 22.34 6.79 1.56
C GLU A 134 22.49 6.55 0.05
N ASP A 135 21.60 7.10 -0.78
CA ASP A 135 21.68 7.03 -2.24
C ASP A 135 22.52 8.22 -2.73
N ASP A 136 23.81 7.98 -2.93
CA ASP A 136 24.82 9.00 -3.29
C ASP A 136 24.71 9.52 -4.73
N GLY A 137 23.67 9.13 -5.48
CA GLY A 137 23.50 9.51 -6.89
C GLY A 137 24.26 8.62 -7.87
N GLY A 138 24.92 7.56 -7.39
CA GLY A 138 25.74 6.65 -8.19
C GLY A 138 26.87 7.39 -8.90
N ASP A 139 27.02 7.18 -10.21
CA ASP A 139 28.05 7.78 -11.08
C ASP A 139 27.87 9.30 -11.34
N GLY A 140 27.09 10.01 -10.53
CA GLY A 140 26.80 11.43 -10.72
C GLY A 140 25.84 11.72 -11.89
N ILE A 141 24.95 10.78 -12.21
CA ILE A 141 23.97 10.89 -13.31
C ILE A 141 22.64 11.49 -12.83
N TYR A 142 22.33 11.36 -11.54
CA TYR A 142 21.14 11.94 -10.94
C TYR A 142 21.40 12.42 -9.52
N VAL A 143 20.52 13.28 -9.02
CA VAL A 143 20.41 13.64 -7.61
C VAL A 143 19.08 13.12 -7.09
N ARG A 144 19.12 12.44 -5.94
CA ARG A 144 17.93 12.01 -5.23
C ARG A 144 17.73 12.89 -4.00
N ASP A 145 16.51 13.36 -3.79
CA ASP A 145 16.17 14.23 -2.66
C ASP A 145 14.79 13.85 -2.09
N PHE A 146 14.47 14.33 -0.89
CA PHE A 146 13.16 14.16 -0.26
C PHE A 146 12.60 15.47 0.26
N SER A 147 11.28 15.52 0.36
CA SER A 147 10.57 16.65 0.94
C SER A 147 9.35 16.18 1.74
N LEU A 148 9.01 16.95 2.77
CA LEU A 148 7.82 16.73 3.58
C LEU A 148 6.73 17.67 3.10
N PHE A 149 5.69 17.10 2.51
CA PHE A 149 4.59 17.84 1.91
C PHE A 149 3.39 17.90 2.88
N PRO A 150 3.07 19.08 3.45
CA PRO A 150 1.92 19.22 4.32
C PRO A 150 0.62 19.21 3.50
N THR A 151 -0.37 18.46 3.97
CA THR A 151 -1.71 18.45 3.40
C THR A 151 -2.58 19.53 4.05
N LYS A 152 -3.68 19.91 3.39
CA LYS A 152 -4.68 20.84 3.94
C LYS A 152 -5.34 20.33 5.23
N ARG A 153 -5.20 19.05 5.56
CA ARG A 153 -5.78 18.42 6.76
C ARG A 153 -4.81 18.40 7.94
N GLY A 154 -3.57 18.85 7.75
CA GLY A 154 -2.52 18.81 8.78
C GLY A 154 -1.67 17.54 8.78
N ASP A 155 -1.97 16.56 7.92
CA ASP A 155 -1.08 15.40 7.72
C ASP A 155 0.17 15.81 6.93
N THR A 156 1.30 15.15 7.18
CA THR A 156 2.55 15.27 6.44
C THR A 156 2.79 14.05 5.56
N LEU A 157 2.96 14.27 4.26
CA LEU A 157 3.29 13.24 3.29
C LEU A 157 4.79 13.28 2.97
N PHE A 158 5.42 12.11 2.93
CA PHE A 158 6.76 11.95 2.43
C PHE A 158 6.74 11.95 0.90
N THR A 159 7.60 12.77 0.32
CA THR A 159 7.81 12.84 -1.12
C THR A 159 9.29 12.72 -1.40
N GLN A 160 9.65 12.23 -2.56
CA GLN A 160 11.03 12.15 -3.01
C GLN A 160 11.13 12.47 -4.49
N SER A 161 12.31 12.85 -4.93
CA SER A 161 12.58 13.14 -6.33
C SER A 161 13.87 12.48 -6.79
N TRP A 162 13.92 12.18 -8.06
CA TRP A 162 15.12 11.81 -8.79
C TRP A 162 15.25 12.81 -9.94
N THR A 163 16.31 13.59 -9.93
CA THR A 163 16.55 14.64 -10.93
C THR A 163 17.77 14.29 -11.76
N PRO A 164 17.68 14.21 -13.10
CA PRO A 164 18.84 14.05 -13.97
C PRO A 164 19.81 15.21 -13.77
N VAL A 165 21.11 14.92 -13.68
CA VAL A 165 22.18 15.93 -13.65
C VAL A 165 23.20 15.68 -14.76
N GLY A 166 24.14 16.61 -14.93
CA GLY A 166 25.13 16.55 -16.01
C GLY A 166 24.58 17.04 -17.35
N SER A 167 24.94 16.36 -18.44
CA SER A 167 24.59 16.76 -19.81
C SER A 167 23.20 16.31 -20.28
N VAL A 168 22.45 15.58 -19.44
CA VAL A 168 21.11 15.08 -19.81
C VAL A 168 20.11 16.24 -19.78
N LYS A 169 19.53 16.56 -20.94
CA LYS A 169 18.49 17.58 -21.04
C LYS A 169 17.19 17.07 -20.44
N ASN A 170 16.58 17.86 -19.56
CA ASN A 170 15.23 17.60 -19.05
C ASN A 170 14.19 17.81 -20.16
N ARG A 171 13.45 16.75 -20.47
CA ARG A 171 12.42 16.69 -21.54
C ARG A 171 11.00 16.64 -20.99
N GLY A 172 10.85 16.25 -19.72
CA GLY A 172 9.56 16.15 -19.04
C GLY A 172 9.76 15.72 -17.59
N PHE A 173 8.66 15.53 -16.89
CA PHE A 173 8.70 14.95 -15.55
C PHE A 173 7.54 13.98 -15.31
N VAL A 174 7.77 13.05 -14.39
CA VAL A 174 6.87 11.96 -14.05
C VAL A 174 6.52 12.02 -12.57
N VAL A 175 5.24 12.02 -12.23
CA VAL A 175 4.76 11.79 -10.87
C VAL A 175 4.37 10.31 -10.71
N LEU A 176 5.12 9.59 -9.89
CA LEU A 176 4.93 8.17 -9.60
C LEU A 176 4.11 7.98 -8.33
N LEU A 177 3.04 7.19 -8.44
CA LEU A 177 2.19 6.80 -7.31
C LEU A 177 2.14 5.29 -7.16
N HIS A 178 2.63 4.82 -6.01
CA HIS A 178 2.72 3.41 -5.66
C HIS A 178 1.35 2.78 -5.32
N GLY A 179 1.29 1.46 -5.34
CA GLY A 179 0.14 0.65 -4.96
C GLY A 179 -0.08 0.54 -3.45
N LEU A 180 -1.11 -0.22 -3.05
CA LEU A 180 -1.45 -0.42 -1.65
C LEU A 180 -0.31 -1.15 -0.90
N ASN A 181 -0.09 -0.77 0.36
CA ASN A 181 0.85 -1.39 1.30
C ASN A 181 2.33 -1.29 0.93
N GLU A 182 2.71 -0.57 -0.12
CA GLU A 182 4.11 -0.30 -0.46
C GLU A 182 4.46 1.19 -0.31
N HIS A 183 5.51 1.66 -0.97
CA HIS A 183 5.96 3.05 -0.94
C HIS A 183 6.74 3.40 -2.21
N SER A 184 6.89 4.69 -2.50
CA SER A 184 7.54 5.22 -3.71
C SER A 184 9.01 4.81 -3.86
N GLY A 185 9.71 4.56 -2.74
CA GLY A 185 11.12 4.17 -2.73
C GLY A 185 11.41 2.84 -3.43
N ARG A 186 10.42 1.94 -3.55
CA ARG A 186 10.59 0.68 -4.31
C ARG A 186 10.84 0.89 -5.80
N TYR A 187 10.49 2.05 -6.33
CA TYR A 187 10.58 2.37 -7.76
C TYR A 187 11.89 3.10 -8.11
N SER A 188 12.88 3.14 -7.22
CA SER A 188 14.13 3.88 -7.41
C SER A 188 14.86 3.48 -8.70
N ASP A 189 15.00 2.19 -8.98
CA ASP A 189 15.69 1.73 -10.20
C ASP A 189 14.95 2.13 -11.48
N PHE A 190 13.62 2.08 -11.46
CA PHE A 190 12.81 2.54 -12.58
C PHE A 190 12.90 4.07 -12.74
N ALA A 191 12.90 4.82 -11.64
CA ALA A 191 13.10 6.27 -11.67
C ALA A 191 14.47 6.63 -12.27
N LYS A 192 15.53 5.89 -11.94
CA LYS A 192 16.87 6.07 -12.52
C LYS A 192 16.87 5.80 -14.03
N GLN A 193 16.16 4.77 -14.50
CA GLN A 193 16.00 4.52 -15.94
C GLN A 193 15.29 5.67 -16.67
N LEU A 194 14.26 6.25 -16.04
CA LEU A 194 13.58 7.44 -16.56
C LEU A 194 14.52 8.66 -16.60
N ASN A 195 15.37 8.83 -15.58
CA ASN A 195 16.31 9.93 -15.51
C ASN A 195 17.32 9.94 -16.66
N VAL A 196 17.88 8.78 -16.99
CA VAL A 196 18.81 8.63 -18.13
C VAL A 196 18.15 9.05 -19.45
N ASN A 197 16.82 9.00 -19.53
CA ASN A 197 16.03 9.42 -20.70
C ASN A 197 15.53 10.88 -20.62
N GLY A 198 16.00 11.66 -19.65
CA GLY A 198 15.69 13.09 -19.50
C GLY A 198 14.37 13.38 -18.78
N PHE A 199 13.82 12.42 -18.03
CA PHE A 199 12.64 12.66 -17.20
C PHE A 199 13.05 12.88 -15.74
N LYS A 200 12.61 13.97 -15.12
CA LYS A 200 12.61 14.07 -13.66
C LYS A 200 11.52 13.18 -13.10
N VAL A 201 11.75 12.55 -11.96
CA VAL A 201 10.75 11.68 -11.33
C VAL A 201 10.45 12.19 -9.92
N TYR A 202 9.17 12.24 -9.56
CA TYR A 202 8.68 12.59 -8.24
C TYR A 202 7.86 11.41 -7.70
N GLY A 203 8.24 10.87 -6.55
CA GLY A 203 7.50 9.83 -5.83
C GLY A 203 6.72 10.44 -4.68
N LEU A 204 5.45 10.05 -4.53
CA LEU A 204 4.60 10.42 -3.40
C LEU A 204 4.24 9.17 -2.59
N ASP A 205 4.58 9.17 -1.30
CA ASP A 205 4.00 8.23 -0.35
C ASP A 205 2.66 8.81 0.13
N TRP A 206 1.56 8.15 -0.15
CA TRP A 206 0.25 8.63 0.28
C TRP A 206 -0.08 8.19 1.70
N ILE A 207 -1.09 8.82 2.33
CA ILE A 207 -1.39 8.66 3.77
C ILE A 207 -1.41 7.18 4.21
N GLY A 208 -0.78 6.91 5.36
CA GLY A 208 -0.66 5.57 5.94
C GLY A 208 0.37 4.66 5.28
N HIS A 209 1.23 5.18 4.39
CA HIS A 209 2.24 4.39 3.66
C HIS A 209 3.63 5.03 3.74
N GLY A 210 4.66 4.21 3.54
CA GLY A 210 6.05 4.67 3.45
C GLY A 210 6.45 5.64 4.56
N GLY A 211 7.03 6.78 4.21
CA GLY A 211 7.43 7.83 5.17
C GLY A 211 6.31 8.79 5.59
N SER A 212 5.07 8.59 5.13
CA SER A 212 3.94 9.48 5.38
C SER A 212 3.24 9.21 6.71
N ASP A 213 2.57 10.25 7.21
CA ASP A 213 1.76 10.20 8.42
C ASP A 213 0.64 9.16 8.36
N GLY A 214 0.04 8.90 9.52
CA GLY A 214 -1.10 8.01 9.68
C GLY A 214 -0.71 6.58 10.04
N LEU A 215 -1.66 5.86 10.62
CA LEU A 215 -1.52 4.44 10.96
C LEU A 215 -1.19 3.61 9.71
N HIS A 216 -0.17 2.74 9.78
CA HIS A 216 0.32 2.00 8.61
C HIS A 216 -0.80 1.14 7.99
N ALA A 217 -0.95 1.25 6.66
CA ALA A 217 -2.01 0.68 5.83
C ALA A 217 -3.45 1.09 6.18
N TYR A 218 -3.64 2.16 6.98
CA TYR A 218 -4.96 2.72 7.25
C TYR A 218 -5.23 3.94 6.38
N VAL A 219 -6.26 3.83 5.53
CA VAL A 219 -6.68 4.91 4.63
C VAL A 219 -8.05 5.40 5.07
N PRO A 220 -8.17 6.60 5.66
CA PRO A 220 -9.46 7.13 6.10
C PRO A 220 -10.38 7.45 4.93
N SER A 221 -9.83 7.96 3.82
CA SER A 221 -10.52 8.04 2.54
C SER A 221 -9.58 8.09 1.34
N LEU A 222 -9.92 7.37 0.26
CA LEU A 222 -9.21 7.50 -1.01
C LEU A 222 -9.49 8.83 -1.73
N ASN A 223 -10.58 9.53 -1.38
CA ASN A 223 -10.79 10.90 -1.86
C ASN A 223 -9.74 11.87 -1.30
N TYR A 224 -9.24 11.63 -0.08
CA TYR A 224 -8.16 12.44 0.48
C TYR A 224 -6.85 12.18 -0.26
N ALA A 225 -6.52 10.91 -0.53
CA ALA A 225 -5.36 10.58 -1.36
C ALA A 225 -5.43 11.20 -2.77
N VAL A 226 -6.62 11.23 -3.40
CA VAL A 226 -6.83 11.94 -4.68
C VAL A 226 -6.62 13.45 -4.52
N ALA A 227 -7.17 14.07 -3.47
CA ALA A 227 -7.00 15.51 -3.23
C ALA A 227 -5.52 15.88 -2.98
N ASP A 228 -4.80 15.04 -2.24
CA ASP A 228 -3.38 15.24 -1.96
C ASP A 228 -2.55 15.11 -3.23
N LEU A 229 -2.81 14.09 -4.06
CA LEU A 229 -2.18 13.94 -5.37
C LEU A 229 -2.40 15.19 -6.24
N LYS A 230 -3.62 15.75 -6.26
CA LYS A 230 -3.91 16.96 -7.03
C LYS A 230 -3.09 18.15 -6.55
N SER A 231 -3.05 18.40 -5.24
CA SER A 231 -2.24 19.48 -4.67
C SER A 231 -0.74 19.26 -4.87
N PHE A 232 -0.27 18.01 -4.83
CA PHE A 232 1.12 17.68 -5.13
C PHE A 232 1.44 17.91 -6.62
N LEU A 233 0.54 17.53 -7.54
CA LEU A 233 0.68 17.82 -8.97
C LEU A 233 0.76 19.32 -9.22
N GLU A 234 -0.13 20.12 -8.62
CA GLU A 234 -0.09 21.59 -8.73
C GLU A 234 1.28 22.16 -8.34
N LYS A 235 1.84 21.70 -7.21
CA LYS A 235 3.17 22.07 -6.74
C LYS A 235 4.26 21.67 -7.75
N VAL A 236 4.31 20.39 -8.13
CA VAL A 236 5.40 19.87 -8.98
C VAL A 236 5.34 20.45 -10.39
N ILE A 237 4.15 20.71 -10.93
CA ILE A 237 4.00 21.40 -12.21
C ILE A 237 4.52 22.84 -12.12
N ALA A 238 4.27 23.55 -11.02
CA ALA A 238 4.79 24.90 -10.83
C ALA A 238 6.33 24.92 -10.73
N GLU A 239 6.95 23.86 -10.19
CA GLU A 239 8.41 23.70 -10.10
C GLU A 239 9.07 23.33 -11.43
N ASN A 240 8.28 22.97 -12.46
CA ASN A 240 8.78 22.53 -13.76
C ASN A 240 8.09 23.28 -14.91
N PRO A 241 8.23 24.62 -14.99
CA PRO A 241 7.55 25.41 -16.01
C PRO A 241 7.98 25.00 -17.42
N GLY A 242 7.00 24.83 -18.31
CA GLY A 242 7.23 24.51 -19.72
C GLY A 242 7.56 23.05 -20.03
N LEU A 243 7.68 22.18 -19.01
CA LEU A 243 7.90 20.75 -19.21
C LEU A 243 6.59 19.96 -19.20
N PRO A 244 6.44 18.93 -20.07
CA PRO A 244 5.28 18.04 -20.03
C PRO A 244 5.26 17.21 -18.75
N CYS A 245 4.06 17.06 -18.18
CA CYS A 245 3.78 16.35 -16.93
C CYS A 245 3.16 15.00 -17.24
N PHE A 246 3.77 13.92 -16.76
CA PHE A 246 3.21 12.57 -16.85
C PHE A 246 2.95 12.00 -15.47
N CYS A 247 2.02 11.07 -15.36
CA CYS A 247 1.81 10.30 -14.14
C CYS A 247 2.00 8.81 -14.39
N ILE A 248 2.66 8.09 -13.47
CA ILE A 248 2.76 6.63 -13.50
C ILE A 248 2.15 6.07 -12.23
N GLY A 249 1.14 5.21 -12.38
CA GLY A 249 0.43 4.62 -11.25
C GLY A 249 0.45 3.10 -11.29
N HIS A 250 0.82 2.49 -10.18
CA HIS A 250 0.70 1.04 -10.00
C HIS A 250 -0.53 0.69 -9.16
N SER A 251 -1.30 -0.32 -9.56
CA SER A 251 -2.39 -0.90 -8.76
C SER A 251 -3.36 0.17 -8.21
N THR A 252 -3.44 0.32 -6.88
CA THR A 252 -4.28 1.35 -6.23
C THR A 252 -3.82 2.77 -6.56
N GLY A 253 -2.51 3.02 -6.70
CA GLY A 253 -1.97 4.30 -7.18
C GLY A 253 -2.46 4.64 -8.60
N GLY A 254 -2.56 3.63 -9.47
CA GLY A 254 -3.18 3.79 -10.79
C GLY A 254 -4.65 4.19 -10.73
N ALA A 255 -5.42 3.59 -9.81
CA ALA A 255 -6.82 3.97 -9.58
C ALA A 255 -6.97 5.39 -9.01
N ILE A 256 -6.07 5.81 -8.11
CA ILE A 256 -6.04 7.18 -7.57
C ILE A 256 -5.75 8.19 -8.69
N ILE A 257 -4.75 7.93 -9.54
CA ILE A 257 -4.44 8.77 -10.71
C ILE A 257 -5.64 8.85 -11.65
N LEU A 258 -6.25 7.71 -12.02
CA LEU A 258 -7.44 7.71 -12.87
C LEU A 258 -8.57 8.57 -12.30
N LYS A 259 -8.82 8.50 -10.99
CA LYS A 259 -9.84 9.33 -10.35
C LYS A 259 -9.46 10.80 -10.34
N ALA A 260 -8.18 11.14 -10.20
CA ALA A 260 -7.73 12.52 -10.31
C ALA A 260 -7.98 13.09 -11.72
N MET A 261 -7.81 12.27 -12.77
CA MET A 261 -8.06 12.66 -14.17
C MET A 261 -9.53 12.87 -14.52
N LEU A 262 -10.47 12.52 -13.64
CA LEU A 262 -11.89 12.88 -13.81
C LEU A 262 -12.17 14.37 -13.56
N ASP A 263 -11.19 15.10 -13.03
CA ASP A 263 -11.21 16.55 -12.85
C ASP A 263 -10.59 17.25 -14.06
N PRO A 264 -11.37 17.99 -14.86
CA PRO A 264 -10.88 18.65 -16.07
C PRO A 264 -9.71 19.61 -15.83
N LYS A 265 -9.61 20.22 -14.64
CA LYS A 265 -8.50 21.13 -14.30
C LYS A 265 -7.17 20.39 -14.20
N ILE A 266 -7.21 19.14 -13.73
CA ILE A 266 -6.03 18.29 -13.57
C ILE A 266 -5.73 17.61 -14.89
N GLU A 267 -6.75 17.08 -15.56
CA GLU A 267 -6.64 16.46 -16.89
C GLU A 267 -5.91 17.38 -17.88
N ALA A 268 -6.31 18.66 -17.95
CA ALA A 268 -5.72 19.63 -18.87
C ALA A 268 -4.24 19.96 -18.59
N ARG A 269 -3.70 19.53 -17.46
CA ARG A 269 -2.32 19.81 -17.01
C ARG A 269 -1.41 18.60 -17.07
N VAL A 270 -1.94 17.43 -17.44
CA VAL A 270 -1.20 16.17 -17.53
C VAL A 270 -1.16 15.71 -18.99
N SER A 271 0.05 15.60 -19.53
CA SER A 271 0.34 15.20 -20.91
C SER A 271 0.03 13.72 -21.18
N GLY A 272 0.02 12.89 -20.14
CA GLY A 272 -0.35 11.49 -20.26
C GLY A 272 -0.18 10.69 -18.97
N ILE A 273 -0.86 9.55 -18.88
CA ILE A 273 -0.74 8.64 -17.73
C ILE A 273 -0.32 7.23 -18.18
N VAL A 274 0.52 6.58 -17.38
CA VAL A 274 0.86 5.17 -17.53
C VAL A 274 0.37 4.40 -16.32
N LEU A 275 -0.32 3.30 -16.56
CA LEU A 275 -0.97 2.51 -15.53
C LEU A 275 -0.47 1.07 -15.58
N THR A 276 0.02 0.54 -14.46
CA THR A 276 0.43 -0.87 -14.34
C THR A 276 -0.52 -1.61 -13.40
N SER A 277 -1.18 -2.65 -13.91
CA SER A 277 -2.18 -3.45 -13.20
C SER A 277 -3.19 -2.64 -12.36
N PRO A 278 -3.81 -1.57 -12.90
CA PRO A 278 -4.56 -0.61 -12.09
C PRO A 278 -5.80 -1.23 -11.43
N ALA A 279 -6.13 -0.78 -10.22
CA ALA A 279 -7.24 -1.28 -9.39
C ALA A 279 -8.63 -0.77 -9.85
N VAL A 280 -8.97 -0.97 -11.13
CA VAL A 280 -10.23 -0.52 -11.76
C VAL A 280 -11.30 -1.62 -11.73
N GLY A 281 -10.89 -2.90 -11.62
CA GLY A 281 -11.79 -4.07 -11.64
C GLY A 281 -11.90 -4.80 -10.30
N VAL A 282 -11.53 -4.17 -9.18
CA VAL A 282 -11.54 -4.85 -7.87
C VAL A 282 -12.99 -5.11 -7.45
N GLN A 283 -13.37 -6.38 -7.45
CA GLN A 283 -14.66 -6.84 -6.95
C GLN A 283 -14.47 -7.56 -5.62
N PRO A 284 -15.47 -7.51 -4.72
CA PRO A 284 -15.42 -8.32 -3.52
C PRO A 284 -15.39 -9.80 -3.90
N SER A 285 -14.61 -10.60 -3.15
CA SER A 285 -14.52 -12.05 -3.35
C SER A 285 -15.86 -12.78 -3.23
N HIS A 286 -16.82 -12.16 -2.55
CA HIS A 286 -18.21 -12.61 -2.46
C HIS A 286 -19.14 -11.39 -2.35
N PRO A 287 -20.33 -11.37 -3.01
CA PRO A 287 -21.24 -10.21 -2.99
C PRO A 287 -21.58 -9.70 -1.59
N ILE A 288 -21.64 -10.61 -0.61
CA ILE A 288 -21.90 -10.28 0.80
C ILE A 288 -20.88 -9.30 1.39
N PHE A 289 -19.61 -9.34 0.95
CA PHE A 289 -18.60 -8.40 1.41
C PHE A 289 -18.87 -6.99 0.89
N GLY A 290 -19.55 -6.83 -0.25
CA GLY A 290 -19.99 -5.51 -0.72
C GLY A 290 -21.02 -4.86 0.22
N VAL A 291 -21.80 -5.66 0.95
CA VAL A 291 -22.81 -5.19 1.91
C VAL A 291 -22.21 -5.03 3.31
N ILE A 292 -21.34 -5.96 3.72
CA ILE A 292 -20.76 -5.99 5.06
C ILE A 292 -19.60 -4.99 5.21
N ALA A 293 -18.80 -4.76 4.16
CA ALA A 293 -17.63 -3.90 4.24
C ALA A 293 -17.94 -2.46 4.71
N PRO A 294 -19.01 -1.78 4.23
CA PRO A 294 -19.39 -0.46 4.76
C PRO A 294 -19.71 -0.49 6.26
N VAL A 295 -20.38 -1.53 6.74
CA VAL A 295 -20.75 -1.69 8.15
C VAL A 295 -19.50 -1.90 9.01
N LEU A 296 -18.59 -2.78 8.59
CA LEU A 296 -17.32 -3.01 9.31
C LEU A 296 -16.42 -1.78 9.27
N ALA A 297 -16.38 -1.08 8.14
CA ALA A 297 -15.63 0.17 8.00
C ALA A 297 -16.18 1.29 8.89
N PHE A 298 -17.46 1.24 9.26
CA PHE A 298 -18.06 2.19 10.21
C PHE A 298 -17.81 1.78 11.66
N LEU A 299 -18.04 0.52 12.02
CA LEU A 299 -17.96 0.04 13.40
C LEU A 299 -16.53 -0.19 13.89
N ILE A 300 -15.67 -0.78 13.06
CA ILE A 300 -14.32 -1.22 13.42
C ILE A 300 -13.30 -0.84 12.32
N PRO A 301 -13.18 0.45 11.95
CA PRO A 301 -12.45 0.91 10.76
C PRO A 301 -10.98 0.46 10.70
N ARG A 302 -10.30 0.41 11.85
CA ARG A 302 -8.87 0.07 11.96
C ARG A 302 -8.60 -1.43 12.03
N TYR A 303 -9.64 -2.25 12.21
CA TYR A 303 -9.52 -3.69 12.40
C TYR A 303 -8.96 -4.35 11.15
N GLN A 304 -8.00 -5.24 11.35
CA GLN A 304 -7.34 -6.02 10.32
C GLN A 304 -8.22 -7.22 9.98
N LEU A 305 -8.78 -7.26 8.77
CA LEU A 305 -9.66 -8.34 8.34
C LEU A 305 -8.81 -9.59 8.04
N SER A 306 -8.55 -10.37 9.08
CA SER A 306 -7.87 -11.65 8.96
C SER A 306 -8.81 -12.66 8.29
N ALA A 307 -8.58 -12.95 7.01
CA ALA A 307 -9.18 -14.12 6.39
C ALA A 307 -8.46 -15.37 6.90
N ALA A 308 -9.19 -16.37 7.39
CA ALA A 308 -8.62 -17.64 7.83
C ALA A 308 -7.75 -18.26 6.72
N LYS A 309 -6.45 -18.44 7.02
CA LYS A 309 -5.45 -19.14 6.20
C LYS A 309 -5.49 -18.81 4.70
N LYS A 310 -5.21 -17.57 4.31
CA LYS A 310 -4.87 -17.26 2.91
C LYS A 310 -3.36 -17.37 2.72
N LYS A 311 -2.90 -18.31 1.91
CA LYS A 311 -1.52 -18.33 1.38
C LYS A 311 -1.35 -17.01 0.61
N ILE A 312 -0.37 -16.19 0.98
CA ILE A 312 -0.05 -14.98 0.24
C ILE A 312 0.45 -15.44 -1.13
N MET A 313 -0.33 -15.17 -2.18
CA MET A 313 0.13 -15.46 -3.53
C MET A 313 1.20 -14.44 -3.91
N PRO A 314 2.28 -14.86 -4.59
CA PRO A 314 3.32 -13.95 -4.99
C PRO A 314 2.75 -12.96 -6.01
N VAL A 315 3.20 -11.72 -5.92
CA VAL A 315 2.83 -10.62 -6.82
C VAL A 315 3.75 -10.51 -8.03
N SER A 316 4.88 -11.22 -8.01
CA SER A 316 5.86 -11.32 -9.10
C SER A 316 6.40 -12.74 -9.15
N ARG A 317 6.84 -13.20 -10.34
CA ARG A 317 7.54 -14.48 -10.51
C ARG A 317 9.00 -14.43 -10.08
N ASP A 318 9.57 -13.23 -9.96
CA ASP A 318 10.95 -13.03 -9.50
C ASP A 318 11.03 -13.24 -7.97
N PRO A 319 11.69 -14.31 -7.49
CA PRO A 319 11.75 -14.61 -6.06
C PRO A 319 12.54 -13.54 -5.28
N GLU A 320 13.54 -12.90 -5.89
CA GLU A 320 14.32 -11.86 -5.24
C GLU A 320 13.47 -10.60 -5.04
N ALA A 321 12.68 -10.23 -6.05
CA ALA A 321 11.74 -9.12 -5.94
C ALA A 321 10.65 -9.37 -4.87
N VAL A 322 10.19 -10.61 -4.75
CA VAL A 322 9.24 -11.03 -3.71
C VAL A 322 9.88 -10.91 -2.33
N VAL A 323 11.10 -11.44 -2.14
CA VAL A 323 11.82 -11.31 -0.86
C VAL A 323 12.04 -9.85 -0.52
N ALA A 324 12.57 -9.05 -1.44
CA ALA A 324 12.82 -7.62 -1.25
C ALA A 324 11.54 -6.87 -0.83
N LYS A 325 10.39 -7.18 -1.44
CA LYS A 325 9.09 -6.58 -1.05
C LYS A 325 8.71 -6.92 0.38
N TYR A 326 8.71 -8.20 0.74
CA TYR A 326 8.14 -8.65 2.02
C TYR A 326 9.13 -8.55 3.19
N SER A 327 10.42 -8.35 2.93
CA SER A 327 11.42 -8.00 3.96
C SER A 327 11.53 -6.49 4.20
N ASP A 328 10.89 -5.65 3.39
CA ASP A 328 10.97 -4.21 3.53
C ASP A 328 10.10 -3.71 4.70
N PRO A 329 10.67 -3.11 5.76
CA PRO A 329 9.91 -2.57 6.89
C PRO A 329 8.97 -1.40 6.55
N LEU A 330 9.13 -0.75 5.39
CA LEU A 330 8.19 0.29 4.92
C LEU A 330 6.98 -0.32 4.19
N VAL A 331 7.06 -1.59 3.79
CA VAL A 331 5.96 -2.36 3.22
C VAL A 331 5.12 -2.95 4.36
N TYR A 332 3.81 -2.73 4.30
CA TYR A 332 2.89 -3.31 5.27
C TYR A 332 2.52 -4.74 4.87
N THR A 333 2.86 -5.72 5.70
CA THR A 333 2.62 -7.15 5.46
C THR A 333 1.42 -7.71 6.21
N GLY A 334 0.76 -6.88 7.03
CA GLY A 334 -0.45 -7.27 7.77
C GLY A 334 -1.70 -7.35 6.88
N PHE A 335 -2.81 -7.79 7.47
CA PHE A 335 -4.08 -7.84 6.75
C PHE A 335 -4.63 -6.45 6.44
N ILE A 336 -5.35 -6.34 5.32
CA ILE A 336 -6.06 -5.13 4.91
C ILE A 336 -7.04 -4.70 6.01
N ARG A 337 -6.99 -3.42 6.35
CA ARG A 337 -7.89 -2.84 7.35
C ARG A 337 -9.28 -2.63 6.76
N ALA A 338 -10.33 -2.82 7.58
CA ALA A 338 -11.72 -2.78 7.14
C ALA A 338 -12.07 -1.49 6.38
N ARG A 339 -11.66 -0.34 6.89
CA ARG A 339 -11.87 0.96 6.22
C ARG A 339 -11.15 1.04 4.88
N THR A 340 -9.88 0.66 4.84
CA THR A 340 -9.06 0.68 3.63
C THR A 340 -9.66 -0.19 2.53
N GLY A 341 -10.06 -1.43 2.87
CA GLY A 341 -10.71 -2.34 1.92
C GLY A 341 -12.02 -1.76 1.36
N ASN A 342 -12.85 -1.16 2.22
CA ASN A 342 -14.08 -0.50 1.78
C ASN A 342 -13.81 0.69 0.86
N GLU A 343 -12.81 1.52 1.14
CA GLU A 343 -12.45 2.65 0.28
C GLU A 343 -11.99 2.17 -1.11
N ILE A 344 -11.22 1.08 -1.19
CA ILE A 344 -10.79 0.49 -2.48
C ILE A 344 -12.00 0.04 -3.29
N LEU A 345 -12.95 -0.68 -2.68
CA LEU A 345 -14.20 -1.09 -3.34
C LEU A 345 -15.00 0.10 -3.85
N ARG A 346 -15.11 1.17 -3.05
CA ARG A 346 -15.79 2.41 -3.44
C ARG A 346 -15.08 3.12 -4.60
N LEU A 347 -13.75 3.15 -4.59
CA LEU A 347 -12.96 3.77 -5.65
C LEU A 347 -13.13 2.98 -6.97
N ALA A 348 -12.98 1.66 -6.94
CA ALA A 348 -13.13 0.81 -8.11
C ALA A 348 -14.54 0.93 -8.70
N ALA A 349 -15.59 0.86 -7.87
CA ALA A 349 -16.98 1.03 -8.32
C ALA A 349 -17.22 2.41 -8.96
N HIS A 350 -16.68 3.47 -8.34
CA HIS A 350 -16.78 4.83 -8.89
C HIS A 350 -16.09 4.95 -10.25
N LEU A 351 -14.89 4.37 -10.41
CA LEU A 351 -14.16 4.39 -11.69
C LEU A 351 -14.92 3.64 -12.77
N LEU A 352 -15.44 2.44 -12.48
CA LEU A 352 -16.23 1.64 -13.43
C LEU A 352 -17.46 2.39 -13.97
N GLN A 353 -18.06 3.26 -13.16
CA GLN A 353 -19.19 4.09 -13.58
C GLN A 353 -18.78 5.33 -14.40
N ASN A 354 -17.50 5.70 -14.37
CA ASN A 354 -16.99 6.95 -14.95
C ASN A 354 -15.91 6.74 -16.02
N LEU A 355 -15.64 5.51 -16.47
CA LEU A 355 -14.56 5.22 -17.45
C LEU A 355 -14.68 6.07 -18.71
N LYS A 356 -15.90 6.25 -19.24
CA LYS A 356 -16.18 7.08 -20.42
C LYS A 356 -15.72 8.53 -20.29
N ARG A 357 -15.53 9.04 -19.07
CA ARG A 357 -15.06 10.41 -18.83
C ARG A 357 -13.54 10.55 -18.88
N ILE A 358 -12.81 9.44 -18.90
CA ILE A 358 -11.34 9.47 -19.02
C ILE A 358 -10.99 9.85 -20.47
N LYS A 359 -10.35 11.01 -20.62
CA LYS A 359 -9.95 11.60 -21.91
C LYS A 359 -8.45 11.82 -22.05
N VAL A 360 -7.72 11.88 -20.93
CA VAL A 360 -6.26 12.02 -20.91
C VAL A 360 -5.60 10.92 -21.76
N PRO A 361 -4.50 11.20 -22.49
CA PRO A 361 -3.71 10.17 -23.14
C PRO A 361 -3.23 9.12 -22.15
N PHE A 362 -3.32 7.83 -22.49
CA PHE A 362 -2.85 6.79 -21.58
C PHE A 362 -2.25 5.54 -22.22
N LEU A 363 -1.32 4.93 -21.48
CA LEU A 363 -0.86 3.57 -21.66
C LEU A 363 -1.30 2.74 -20.45
N VAL A 364 -1.94 1.59 -20.69
CA VAL A 364 -2.24 0.63 -19.63
C VAL A 364 -1.59 -0.72 -19.90
N LEU A 365 -0.86 -1.21 -18.90
CA LEU A 365 -0.11 -2.46 -18.92
C LEU A 365 -0.68 -3.42 -17.86
N HIS A 366 -0.81 -4.71 -18.17
CA HIS A 366 -1.33 -5.70 -17.23
C HIS A 366 -0.75 -7.10 -17.52
N GLY A 367 -0.46 -7.88 -16.47
CA GLY A 367 -0.13 -9.30 -16.60
C GLY A 367 -1.39 -10.17 -16.74
N THR A 368 -1.41 -11.16 -17.64
CA THR A 368 -2.61 -12.01 -17.83
C THR A 368 -2.86 -12.99 -16.68
N ALA A 369 -1.83 -13.28 -15.88
CA ALA A 369 -1.89 -14.15 -14.71
C ALA A 369 -2.01 -13.39 -13.38
N ASP A 370 -2.31 -12.09 -13.42
CA ASP A 370 -2.55 -11.26 -12.24
C ASP A 370 -3.71 -11.83 -11.40
N THR A 371 -3.44 -12.10 -10.13
CA THR A 371 -4.42 -12.62 -9.16
C THR A 371 -4.89 -11.59 -8.15
N VAL A 372 -4.37 -10.36 -8.24
CA VAL A 372 -4.66 -9.24 -7.34
C VAL A 372 -5.70 -8.31 -7.99
N THR A 373 -5.48 -7.92 -9.25
CA THR A 373 -6.42 -7.14 -10.04
C THR A 373 -6.77 -7.90 -11.32
N ASP A 374 -8.04 -7.83 -11.76
CA ASP A 374 -8.49 -8.56 -12.96
C ASP A 374 -8.10 -7.79 -14.23
N PRO A 375 -7.33 -8.38 -15.17
CA PRO A 375 -7.00 -7.77 -16.46
C PRO A 375 -8.22 -7.34 -17.27
N LYS A 376 -9.38 -7.98 -17.08
CA LYS A 376 -10.65 -7.57 -17.71
C LYS A 376 -11.06 -6.15 -17.31
N GLY A 377 -10.74 -5.72 -16.08
CA GLY A 377 -10.97 -4.34 -15.64
C GLY A 377 -10.14 -3.33 -16.45
N THR A 378 -8.91 -3.70 -16.79
CA THR A 378 -8.05 -2.92 -17.68
C THR A 378 -8.53 -2.93 -19.13
N GLN A 379 -8.96 -4.08 -19.64
CA GLN A 379 -9.56 -4.15 -20.97
C GLN A 379 -10.82 -3.28 -21.06
N LYS A 380 -11.66 -3.29 -20.02
CA LYS A 380 -12.84 -2.44 -19.93
C LYS A 380 -12.48 -0.94 -19.91
N LEU A 381 -11.46 -0.54 -19.14
CA LEU A 381 -10.92 0.83 -19.18
C LEU A 381 -10.52 1.22 -20.60
N TYR A 382 -9.74 0.40 -21.29
CA TYR A 382 -9.32 0.68 -22.66
C TYR A 382 -10.51 0.81 -23.62
N ASN A 383 -11.48 -0.09 -23.53
CA ASN A 383 -12.64 -0.10 -24.41
C ASN A 383 -13.55 1.13 -24.18
N GLU A 384 -13.82 1.49 -22.92
CA GLU A 384 -14.82 2.50 -22.59
C GLU A 384 -14.30 3.93 -22.47
N ALA A 385 -13.01 4.15 -22.19
CA ALA A 385 -12.47 5.50 -22.08
C ALA A 385 -12.61 6.29 -23.38
N SER A 386 -12.93 7.59 -23.27
CA SER A 386 -13.08 8.50 -24.42
C SER A 386 -11.76 9.14 -24.87
N SER A 387 -10.62 8.71 -24.31
CA SER A 387 -9.30 9.15 -24.78
C SER A 387 -9.09 8.76 -26.24
N SER A 388 -8.68 9.74 -27.06
CA SER A 388 -8.31 9.53 -28.46
C SER A 388 -6.92 8.92 -28.61
N ASP A 389 -6.08 9.05 -27.59
CA ASP A 389 -4.72 8.52 -27.54
C ASP A 389 -4.58 7.52 -26.40
N LYS A 390 -4.98 6.28 -26.67
CA LYS A 390 -4.96 5.20 -25.68
C LYS A 390 -4.28 3.96 -26.23
N SER A 391 -3.53 3.28 -25.38
CA SER A 391 -2.85 2.02 -25.70
C SER A 391 -2.99 1.03 -24.56
N ILE A 392 -3.09 -0.26 -24.90
CA ILE A 392 -3.13 -1.37 -23.95
C ILE A 392 -2.08 -2.41 -24.34
N LYS A 393 -1.38 -2.97 -23.36
CA LYS A 393 -0.52 -4.14 -23.55
C LYS A 393 -0.73 -5.15 -22.42
N LEU A 394 -1.19 -6.34 -22.80
CA LEU A 394 -1.32 -7.47 -21.89
C LEU A 394 -0.09 -8.36 -22.05
N PHE A 395 0.59 -8.66 -20.94
CA PHE A 395 1.77 -9.50 -20.91
C PHE A 395 1.40 -10.90 -20.45
N ASP A 396 1.61 -11.89 -21.32
CA ASP A 396 1.17 -13.24 -21.04
C ASP A 396 1.96 -13.89 -19.89
N GLY A 397 1.25 -14.50 -18.93
CA GLY A 397 1.84 -15.21 -17.79
C GLY A 397 2.46 -14.33 -16.70
N LEU A 398 2.54 -13.00 -16.88
CA LEU A 398 3.03 -12.08 -15.87
C LEU A 398 1.98 -11.85 -14.76
N LEU A 399 2.46 -11.59 -13.55
CA LEU A 399 1.64 -11.32 -12.36
C LEU A 399 1.43 -9.80 -12.18
N HIS A 400 1.27 -9.35 -10.94
CA HIS A 400 0.77 -8.02 -10.59
C HIS A 400 1.82 -6.91 -10.63
N ASP A 401 2.98 -7.15 -10.01
CA ASP A 401 4.05 -6.17 -9.83
C ASP A 401 4.93 -6.12 -11.11
N LEU A 402 4.36 -5.67 -12.24
CA LEU A 402 5.00 -5.70 -13.57
C LEU A 402 6.44 -5.12 -13.60
N LEU A 403 6.68 -3.99 -12.94
CA LEU A 403 8.03 -3.38 -12.89
C LEU A 403 9.03 -4.16 -12.02
N PHE A 404 8.59 -5.26 -11.41
CA PHE A 404 9.36 -6.17 -10.58
C PHE A 404 9.28 -7.62 -11.07
N GLU A 405 8.77 -7.85 -12.29
CA GLU A 405 8.86 -9.13 -13.00
C GLU A 405 10.28 -9.32 -13.59
N PRO A 406 10.66 -10.55 -13.99
CA PRO A 406 11.92 -10.78 -14.73
C PRO A 406 12.04 -9.91 -15.99
N GLU A 407 10.92 -9.64 -16.67
CA GLU A 407 10.84 -8.81 -17.89
C GLU A 407 10.70 -7.31 -17.58
N ARG A 408 10.98 -6.87 -16.33
CA ARG A 408 10.91 -5.45 -15.92
C ARG A 408 11.61 -4.48 -16.88
N GLY A 409 12.73 -4.88 -17.49
CA GLY A 409 13.43 -4.06 -18.49
C GLY A 409 12.63 -3.87 -19.78
N ILE A 410 11.94 -4.91 -20.27
CA ILE A 410 11.04 -4.82 -21.42
C ILE A 410 9.86 -3.92 -21.08
N ILE A 411 9.31 -4.06 -19.88
CA ILE A 411 8.17 -3.26 -19.40
C ILE A 411 8.58 -1.78 -19.29
N ALA A 412 9.72 -1.49 -18.67
CA ALA A 412 10.27 -0.15 -18.59
C ALA A 412 10.53 0.45 -19.99
N GLY A 413 11.08 -0.33 -20.93
CA GLY A 413 11.26 0.08 -22.33
C GLY A 413 9.96 0.46 -23.01
N VAL A 414 8.88 -0.32 -22.84
CA VAL A 414 7.55 0.01 -23.38
C VAL A 414 7.02 1.33 -22.83
N ILE A 415 7.25 1.59 -21.53
CA ILE A 415 6.84 2.84 -20.89
C ILE A 415 7.66 4.01 -21.44
N LEU A 416 8.99 3.86 -21.51
CA LEU A 416 9.91 4.86 -22.04
C LEU A 416 9.59 5.23 -23.48
N ASP A 417 9.36 4.25 -24.35
CA ASP A 417 8.98 4.48 -25.74
C ASP A 417 7.69 5.29 -25.85
N TRP A 418 6.72 5.00 -24.99
CA TRP A 418 5.46 5.73 -24.95
C TRP A 418 5.63 7.17 -24.48
N LEU A 419 6.44 7.41 -23.45
CA LEU A 419 6.76 8.75 -22.97
C LEU A 419 7.56 9.55 -24.01
N ASN A 420 8.56 8.93 -24.62
CA ASN A 420 9.46 9.56 -25.60
C ASN A 420 8.74 10.07 -26.85
N ARG A 421 7.62 9.46 -27.25
CA ARG A 421 6.80 9.91 -28.38
C ARG A 421 5.95 11.15 -28.08
N ARG A 422 5.96 11.64 -26.84
CA ARG A 422 5.10 12.74 -26.34
C ARG A 422 5.89 13.91 -25.75
N VAL A 423 7.21 13.96 -25.99
CA VAL A 423 8.11 15.03 -25.52
C VAL A 423 9.09 15.49 -26.58
#